data_AF-A0A170ZDL0-F1
#
_entry.id   AF-A0A170ZDL0-F1
#
_cell.length_a   1.000
_cell.length_b   1.000
_cell.length_c   1.000
_cell.angle_alpha   90.00
_cell.angle_beta   90.00
_cell.angle_gamma   90.00
#
_symmetry.space_group_name_H-M   'P 1'
#
loop_
_entity.id
_entity.type
_entity.pdbx_description
1 polymer ?
#
loop_
_entity_poly.entity_id
_entity_poly.type
_entity_poly.pdbx_seq_one_letter_code
_entity_poly.pdbx_strand_id
1 'polypeptide(L)'
;QKGRDLIKEPSAPHFVKHHIQELETEWNKAYNTTIEKLGTLKGVQKSWNSYNASKSEIIALLEKAEEDLRRATPGVGGEHITAELKSKQELCIALRTATEQLLTKLQFLSREISDILPDAQKIVAKEVQDLGNRLTGTLSVIEEE
;
A
#
# COMPACT_ATOMS: atom_id res chain seq x y z
N GLN A 1 -25.47 20.10 -27.90
CA GLN A 1 -26.47 20.21 -28.99
C GLN A 1 -26.38 21.50 -29.82
N LYS A 2 -26.13 22.69 -29.24
CA LYS A 2 -26.20 23.99 -29.97
C LYS A 2 -25.24 24.15 -31.16
N GLY A 3 -24.02 23.61 -31.10
CA GLY A 3 -23.06 23.67 -32.22
C GLY A 3 -23.54 22.91 -33.47
N ARG A 4 -24.16 21.74 -33.27
CA ARG A 4 -24.71 20.93 -34.39
C ARG A 4 -25.86 21.62 -35.13
N ASP A 5 -26.55 22.56 -34.51
CA ASP A 5 -27.66 23.28 -35.14
C ASP A 5 -27.16 24.45 -36.02
N LEU A 6 -26.00 25.03 -35.70
CA LEU A 6 -25.33 26.04 -36.54
C LEU A 6 -24.83 25.47 -37.87
N ILE A 7 -24.50 24.18 -37.94
CA ILE A 7 -24.03 23.52 -39.17
C ILE A 7 -25.19 23.26 -40.16
N LYS A 8 -26.43 23.25 -39.68
CA LYS A 8 -27.63 22.98 -40.49
C LYS A 8 -28.12 24.21 -41.26
N GLU A 9 -27.57 25.38 -40.96
CA GLU A 9 -27.95 26.64 -41.59
C GLU A 9 -27.18 26.80 -42.92
N PRO A 10 -27.85 26.97 -44.08
CA PRO A 10 -27.19 27.02 -45.39
C PRO A 10 -26.16 28.15 -45.54
N SER A 11 -26.26 29.19 -44.72
CA SER A 11 -25.38 30.36 -44.64
C SER A 11 -24.19 30.19 -43.69
N ALA A 12 -24.05 29.03 -43.02
CA ALA A 12 -22.99 28.79 -42.06
C ALA A 12 -21.60 28.75 -42.74
N PRO A 13 -20.65 29.60 -42.31
CA PRO A 13 -19.30 29.57 -42.87
C PRO A 13 -18.61 28.23 -42.64
N HIS A 14 -17.82 27.77 -43.62
CA HIS A 14 -17.11 26.48 -43.56
C HIS A 14 -16.22 26.31 -42.31
N PHE A 15 -15.65 27.39 -41.78
CA PHE A 15 -14.81 27.35 -40.58
C PHE A 15 -15.58 26.91 -39.33
N VAL A 16 -16.90 27.16 -39.26
CA VAL A 16 -17.74 26.80 -38.11
C VAL A 16 -17.82 25.28 -37.95
N LYS A 17 -17.94 24.56 -39.07
CA LYS A 17 -17.95 23.10 -39.07
C LYS A 17 -16.62 22.53 -38.59
N HIS A 18 -15.50 23.13 -39.03
CA HIS A 18 -14.16 22.71 -38.62
C HIS A 18 -13.94 22.93 -37.12
N HIS A 19 -14.27 24.12 -36.60
CA HIS A 19 -14.14 24.42 -35.17
C HIS A 19 -15.02 23.55 -34.27
N ILE A 20 -16.23 23.19 -34.70
CA ILE A 20 -17.08 22.28 -33.94
C ILE A 20 -16.47 20.88 -33.88
N GLN A 21 -15.91 20.39 -34.99
CA GLN A 21 -15.23 19.10 -35.03
C GLN A 21 -13.95 19.09 -34.18
N GLU A 22 -13.16 20.16 -34.24
CA GLU A 22 -11.99 20.35 -33.37
C GLU A 22 -12.39 20.34 -31.90
N LEU A 23 -13.41 21.13 -31.53
CA LEU A 23 -13.90 21.19 -30.16
C LEU A 23 -14.45 19.85 -29.66
N GLU A 24 -15.22 19.13 -30.49
CA GLU A 24 -15.69 17.78 -30.14
C GLU A 24 -14.51 16.81 -29.95
N THR A 25 -13.47 16.92 -30.77
CA THR A 25 -12.27 16.08 -30.69
C THR A 25 -11.47 16.38 -29.42
N GLU A 26 -11.22 17.66 -29.13
CA GLU A 26 -10.50 18.10 -27.93
C GLU A 26 -11.29 17.77 -26.65
N TRP A 27 -12.61 17.97 -26.66
CA TRP A 27 -13.49 17.62 -25.56
C TRP A 27 -13.44 16.12 -25.27
N ASN A 28 -13.58 15.29 -26.31
CA ASN A 28 -13.52 13.84 -26.15
C ASN A 28 -12.14 13.39 -25.63
N LYS A 29 -11.06 14.00 -26.13
CA LYS A 29 -9.70 13.73 -25.64
C LYS A 29 -9.58 14.10 -24.16
N ALA A 30 -9.96 15.31 -23.76
CA ALA A 30 -9.88 15.77 -22.38
C ALA A 30 -10.74 14.91 -21.43
N TYR A 31 -11.94 14.54 -21.88
CA TYR A 31 -12.83 13.66 -21.14
C TYR A 31 -12.21 12.28 -20.92
N ASN A 32 -11.74 11.63 -22.00
CA ASN A 32 -11.12 10.30 -21.92
C ASN A 32 -9.88 10.32 -21.03
N THR A 33 -8.99 11.30 -21.19
CA THR A 33 -7.81 11.47 -20.33
C THR A 33 -8.18 11.65 -18.86
N THR A 34 -9.27 12.37 -18.57
CA THR A 34 -9.74 12.57 -17.19
C THR A 34 -10.30 11.27 -16.60
N ILE A 35 -11.05 10.50 -17.38
CA ILE A 35 -11.58 9.20 -16.95
C ILE A 35 -10.45 8.19 -16.71
N GLU A 36 -9.46 8.14 -17.59
CA GLU A 36 -8.25 7.31 -17.43
C GLU A 36 -7.51 7.69 -16.15
N LYS A 37 -7.23 8.98 -15.94
CA LYS A 37 -6.54 9.47 -14.74
C LYS A 37 -7.32 9.16 -13.46
N LEU A 38 -8.64 9.31 -13.48
CA LEU A 38 -9.50 8.93 -12.35
C LEU A 38 -9.41 7.43 -12.06
N GLY A 39 -9.40 6.60 -13.10
CA GLY A 39 -9.22 5.15 -12.99
C GLY A 39 -7.90 4.79 -12.32
N THR A 40 -6.80 5.39 -12.78
CA THR A 40 -5.47 5.24 -12.19
C THR A 40 -5.46 5.63 -10.72
N LEU A 41 -6.00 6.80 -10.37
CA LEU A 41 -6.04 7.28 -8.97
C LEU A 41 -6.85 6.37 -8.04
N LYS A 42 -7.98 5.83 -8.51
CA LYS A 42 -8.75 4.83 -7.75
C LYS A 42 -7.95 3.54 -7.53
N GLY A 43 -7.18 3.13 -8.54
CA GLY A 43 -6.24 2.00 -8.42
C GLY A 43 -5.21 2.23 -7.33
N VAL A 44 -4.53 3.38 -7.35
CA VAL A 44 -3.58 3.78 -6.29
C VAL A 44 -4.24 3.78 -4.93
N GLN A 45 -5.43 4.38 -4.79
CA GLN A 45 -6.14 4.45 -3.52
C GLN A 45 -6.41 3.05 -2.94
N LYS A 46 -6.78 2.08 -3.80
CA LYS A 46 -6.99 0.69 -3.38
C LYS A 46 -5.69 0.03 -2.89
N SER A 47 -4.59 0.21 -3.62
CA SER A 47 -3.27 -0.30 -3.21
C SER A 47 -2.80 0.35 -1.91
N TRP A 48 -3.03 1.66 -1.75
CA TRP A 48 -2.72 2.40 -0.52
C TRP A 48 -3.52 1.92 0.69
N ASN A 49 -4.82 1.66 0.53
CA ASN A 49 -5.63 1.11 1.61
C ASN A 49 -5.15 -0.29 2.01
N SER A 50 -4.79 -1.12 1.02
CA SER A 50 -4.25 -2.46 1.27
C SER A 50 -2.90 -2.42 1.97
N TYR A 51 -2.05 -1.46 1.59
CA TYR A 51 -0.77 -1.19 2.24
C TYR A 51 -0.97 -0.84 3.72
N ASN A 52 -1.85 0.11 4.03
CA ASN A 52 -2.13 0.51 5.42
C ASN A 52 -2.74 -0.62 6.25
N ALA A 53 -3.61 -1.44 5.67
CA ALA A 53 -4.17 -2.60 6.37
C ALA A 53 -3.08 -3.61 6.76
N SER A 54 -2.20 -3.97 5.81
CA SER A 54 -1.08 -4.87 6.08
C SER A 54 -0.05 -4.27 7.04
N LYS A 55 0.18 -2.95 7.00
CA LYS A 55 1.02 -2.25 7.98
C LYS A 55 0.45 -2.36 9.40
N SER A 56 -0.85 -2.10 9.57
CA SER A 56 -1.52 -2.22 10.87
C SER A 56 -1.48 -3.64 11.42
N GLU A 57 -1.60 -4.64 10.55
CA GLU A 57 -1.50 -6.06 10.93
C GLU A 57 -0.10 -6.41 11.46
N ILE A 58 0.97 -5.96 10.79
CA ILE A 58 2.35 -6.13 11.28
C ILE A 58 2.52 -5.48 12.66
N ILE A 59 2.04 -4.24 12.83
CA ILE A 59 2.16 -3.52 14.10
C ILE A 59 1.47 -4.30 15.23
N ALA A 60 0.25 -4.78 14.99
CA ALA A 60 -0.49 -5.55 15.99
C ALA A 60 0.21 -6.88 16.35
N LEU A 61 0.81 -7.56 15.37
CA LEU A 61 1.59 -8.77 15.62
C LEU A 61 2.84 -8.50 16.45
N LEU A 62 3.56 -7.41 16.15
CA LEU A 62 4.73 -7.00 16.92
C LEU A 62 4.36 -6.61 18.35
N GLU A 63 3.33 -5.79 18.55
CA GLU A 63 2.86 -5.39 19.88
C GLU A 63 2.43 -6.58 20.73
N LYS A 64 1.73 -7.55 20.12
CA LYS A 64 1.35 -8.79 20.80
C LYS A 64 2.58 -9.61 21.20
N ALA A 65 3.55 -9.77 20.30
CA ALA A 65 4.78 -10.49 20.61
C ALA A 65 5.58 -9.81 21.72
N GLU A 66 5.70 -8.48 21.69
CA GLU A 66 6.37 -7.71 22.74
C GLU A 66 5.68 -7.84 24.11
N GLU A 67 4.35 -7.87 24.15
CA GLU A 67 3.58 -8.10 25.39
C GLU A 67 3.72 -9.55 25.89
N ASP A 68 3.65 -10.54 24.99
CA ASP A 68 3.83 -11.95 25.33
C ASP A 68 5.24 -12.20 25.89
N LEU A 69 6.27 -11.55 25.32
CA LEU A 69 7.65 -11.60 25.84
C LEU A 69 7.77 -10.97 27.22
N ARG A 70 7.15 -9.80 27.44
CA ARG A 70 7.16 -9.14 28.75
C ARG A 70 6.54 -10.01 29.85
N ARG A 71 5.56 -10.85 29.51
CA ARG A 71 4.93 -11.78 30.46
C ARG A 71 5.77 -13.03 30.73
N ALA A 72 6.71 -13.36 29.86
CA ALA A 72 7.49 -14.59 29.91
C ALA A 72 8.75 -14.54 30.79
N THR A 73 9.07 -13.40 31.45
CA THR A 73 10.30 -13.23 32.25
C THR A 73 9.97 -12.81 33.71
N PRO A 74 10.62 -13.35 34.75
CA PRO A 74 10.64 -14.74 35.20
C PRO A 74 10.06 -14.93 36.63
N GLY A 75 9.34 -16.03 36.83
CA GLY A 75 9.03 -16.57 38.14
C GLY A 75 8.54 -18.01 38.02
N VAL A 76 9.23 -18.94 38.72
CA VAL A 76 8.84 -20.33 39.03
C VAL A 76 9.46 -21.45 38.15
N GLY A 77 10.50 -22.11 38.70
CA GLY A 77 10.70 -23.57 38.61
C GLY A 77 11.33 -24.18 37.34
N GLY A 78 12.44 -24.92 37.50
CA GLY A 78 13.26 -25.47 36.41
C GLY A 78 12.59 -26.45 35.43
N GLU A 79 11.40 -26.99 35.72
CA GLU A 79 10.63 -27.81 34.77
C GLU A 79 9.77 -26.97 33.81
N HIS A 80 9.41 -25.74 34.17
CA HIS A 80 8.65 -24.82 33.33
C HIS A 80 9.52 -24.11 32.27
N ILE A 81 10.81 -23.95 32.54
CA ILE A 81 11.76 -23.24 31.67
C ILE A 81 11.86 -23.89 30.27
N THR A 82 11.88 -25.22 30.18
CA THR A 82 12.00 -25.92 28.88
C THR A 82 10.74 -25.75 28.02
N ALA A 83 9.56 -25.73 28.64
CA ALA A 83 8.30 -25.50 27.94
C ALA A 83 8.14 -24.04 27.51
N GLU A 84 8.58 -23.10 28.35
CA GLU A 84 8.62 -21.67 28.04
C GLU A 84 9.58 -21.35 26.89
N LEU A 85 10.80 -21.91 26.91
CA LEU A 85 11.78 -21.78 25.81
C LEU A 85 11.22 -22.30 24.49
N LYS A 86 10.58 -23.48 24.50
CA LYS A 86 9.95 -24.04 23.30
C LYS A 86 8.82 -23.14 22.78
N SER A 87 7.98 -22.61 23.68
CA SER A 87 6.91 -21.69 23.32
C SER A 87 7.44 -20.37 22.75
N LYS A 88 8.50 -19.80 23.34
CA LYS A 88 9.21 -18.62 22.80
C LYS A 88 9.74 -18.90 21.39
N GLN A 89 10.36 -20.07 21.16
CA GLN A 89 10.92 -20.43 19.86
C GLN A 89 9.83 -20.60 18.78
N GLU A 90 8.72 -21.24 19.11
CA GLU A 90 7.56 -21.38 18.21
C GLU A 90 6.94 -20.02 17.88
N LEU A 91 6.81 -19.12 18.87
CA LEU A 91 6.37 -17.73 18.67
C LEU A 91 7.31 -16.99 17.72
N CYS A 92 8.62 -17.16 17.89
CA CYS A 92 9.66 -16.52 17.07
C CYS A 92 9.55 -16.93 15.60
N ILE A 93 9.39 -18.23 15.34
CA ILE A 93 9.22 -18.78 13.98
C ILE A 93 7.91 -18.26 13.36
N ALA A 94 6.81 -18.26 14.11
CA ALA A 94 5.52 -17.80 13.62
C ALA A 94 5.55 -16.29 13.29
N LEU A 95 6.14 -15.48 14.18
CA LEU A 95 6.27 -14.03 14.01
C LEU A 95 7.13 -13.70 12.78
N ARG A 96 8.28 -14.37 12.65
CA ARG A 96 9.18 -14.20 11.51
C ARG A 96 8.48 -14.55 10.19
N THR A 97 7.82 -15.71 10.14
CA THR A 97 7.13 -16.18 8.94
C THR A 97 5.99 -15.24 8.53
N ALA A 98 5.13 -14.83 9.48
CA ALA A 98 4.02 -13.92 9.19
C ALA A 98 4.52 -12.55 8.75
N THR A 99 5.55 -12.01 9.42
CA THR A 99 6.04 -10.66 9.13
C THR A 99 6.84 -10.60 7.83
N GLU A 100 7.64 -11.62 7.50
CA GLU A 100 8.35 -11.71 6.21
C GLU A 100 7.38 -11.74 5.01
N GLN A 101 6.28 -12.49 5.13
CA GLN A 101 5.23 -12.52 4.10
C GLN A 101 4.56 -11.15 3.93
N LEU A 102 4.22 -10.48 5.04
CA LEU A 102 3.59 -9.16 5.01
C LEU A 102 4.54 -8.06 4.52
N LEU A 103 5.83 -8.13 4.86
CA LEU A 103 6.86 -7.22 4.34
C LEU A 103 7.04 -7.38 2.83
N THR A 104 7.06 -8.62 2.33
CA THR A 104 7.12 -8.89 0.89
C THR A 104 5.93 -8.28 0.16
N LYS A 105 4.72 -8.42 0.74
CA LYS A 105 3.50 -7.80 0.21
C LYS A 105 3.57 -6.27 0.24
N LEU A 106 4.09 -5.66 1.31
CA LEU A 106 4.29 -4.21 1.41
C LEU A 106 5.28 -3.69 0.36
N GLN A 107 6.37 -4.41 0.11
CA GLN A 107 7.35 -4.07 -0.93
C GLN A 107 6.72 -4.13 -2.33
N PHE A 108 5.89 -5.15 -2.59
CA PHE A 108 5.16 -5.26 -3.85
C PHE A 108 4.19 -4.08 -4.04
N LEU A 109 3.34 -3.81 -3.05
CA LEU A 109 2.39 -2.69 -3.08
C LEU A 109 3.11 -1.34 -3.22
N SER A 110 4.27 -1.18 -2.55
CA SER A 110 5.11 0.01 -2.67
C SER A 110 5.61 0.23 -4.10
N ARG A 111 5.98 -0.83 -4.82
CA ARG A 111 6.40 -0.73 -6.23
C ARG A 111 5.23 -0.33 -7.11
N GLU A 112 4.06 -0.97 -6.95
CA GLU A 112 2.85 -0.60 -7.68
C GLU A 112 2.45 0.86 -7.48
N ILE A 113 2.57 1.38 -6.25
CA ILE A 113 2.32 2.80 -5.96
C ILE A 113 3.38 3.68 -6.61
N SER A 114 4.66 3.29 -6.58
CA SER A 114 5.77 4.09 -7.11
C SER A 114 5.76 4.20 -8.64
N ASP A 115 5.33 3.16 -9.34
CA ASP A 115 5.19 3.16 -10.80
C ASP A 115 4.18 4.22 -11.27
N ILE A 116 3.23 4.58 -10.41
CA ILE A 116 2.17 5.55 -10.68
C ILE A 116 2.47 6.92 -10.04
N LEU A 117 3.10 6.93 -8.86
CA LEU A 117 3.46 8.12 -8.08
C LEU A 117 4.92 8.00 -7.61
N PRO A 118 5.89 8.40 -8.46
CA PRO A 118 7.32 8.29 -8.15
C PRO A 118 7.72 9.05 -6.88
N ASP A 119 7.08 10.19 -6.61
CA ASP A 119 7.35 11.02 -5.43
C ASP A 119 7.00 10.31 -4.10
N ALA A 120 6.05 9.37 -4.12
CA ALA A 120 5.67 8.59 -2.94
C ALA A 120 6.68 7.50 -2.60
N GLN A 121 7.54 7.10 -3.54
CA GLN A 121 8.47 5.97 -3.40
C GLN A 121 9.39 6.12 -2.18
N LYS A 122 9.96 7.31 -1.98
CA LYS A 122 10.92 7.56 -0.89
C LYS A 122 10.27 7.42 0.49
N ILE A 123 9.02 7.86 0.62
CA ILE A 123 8.27 7.81 1.88
C ILE A 123 7.93 6.35 2.21
N VAL A 124 7.37 5.63 1.25
CA VAL A 124 6.94 4.24 1.44
C VAL A 124 8.13 3.31 1.68
N ALA A 125 9.24 3.50 0.95
CA ALA A 125 10.46 2.73 1.14
C ALA A 125 11.04 2.88 2.55
N LYS A 126 11.05 4.13 3.08
CA LYS A 126 11.49 4.40 4.45
C LYS A 126 10.61 3.68 5.47
N GLU A 127 9.29 3.73 5.32
CA GLU A 127 8.38 3.05 6.24
C GLU A 127 8.56 1.52 6.24
N VAL A 128 8.76 0.91 5.08
CA VAL A 128 9.04 -0.53 4.98
C VAL A 128 10.36 -0.88 5.66
N GLN A 129 11.39 -0.04 5.51
CA GLN A 129 12.67 -0.22 6.18
C GLN A 129 12.53 -0.10 7.70
N ASP A 130 11.80 0.90 8.19
CA ASP A 130 11.57 1.12 9.62
C ASP A 130 10.82 -0.07 10.26
N LEU A 131 9.83 -0.64 9.55
CA LEU A 131 9.14 -1.87 9.98
C LEU A 131 10.07 -3.08 10.00
N GLY A 132 10.94 -3.23 8.99
CA GLY A 132 11.95 -4.29 8.96
C GLY A 132 12.92 -4.19 10.13
N ASN A 133 13.41 -2.99 10.43
CA ASN A 133 14.31 -2.75 11.57
C ASN A 133 13.63 -3.08 12.91
N ARG A 134 12.35 -2.72 13.07
CA ARG A 134 11.57 -3.08 14.27
C ARG A 134 11.45 -4.58 14.43
N LEU A 135 11.12 -5.32 13.37
CA LEU A 135 11.07 -6.78 13.41
C LEU A 135 12.41 -7.38 13.85
N THR A 136 13.53 -6.93 13.26
CA THR A 136 14.87 -7.41 13.65
C THR A 136 15.16 -7.12 15.12
N GLY A 137 14.81 -5.93 15.61
CA GLY A 137 14.97 -5.58 17.03
C GLY A 137 14.10 -6.42 17.97
N THR A 138 12.85 -6.69 17.61
CA THR A 138 11.98 -7.57 18.41
C THR A 138 12.52 -9.00 18.43
N LEU A 139 13.00 -9.52 17.30
CA LEU A 139 13.60 -10.86 17.22
C LEU A 139 14.92 -10.96 18.01
N SER A 140 15.77 -9.94 18.00
CA SER A 140 17.03 -9.97 18.75
C SER A 140 16.83 -10.03 20.27
N VAL A 141 15.77 -9.37 20.79
CA VAL A 141 15.39 -9.48 22.21
C VAL A 141 14.98 -10.91 22.59
N ILE A 142 14.47 -11.69 21.64
CA ILE A 142 14.11 -13.10 21.87
C ILE A 142 15.34 -14.00 21.82
N GLU A 143 16.36 -13.66 21.03
CA GLU A 143 17.60 -14.43 20.88
C GLU A 143 18.64 -14.16 21.98
N GLU A 144 18.59 -12.99 22.64
CA GLU A 144 19.53 -12.61 23.73
C GLU A 144 19.08 -13.04 25.15
N GLU A 145 17.85 -13.52 25.34
CA GLU A 145 17.33 -14.08 26.62
C GLU A 145 17.25 -15.61 26.66
#